data_AF-A0A2D3WHV9-F1
#
_entry.id   AF-A0A2D3WHV9-F1
#
_cell.length_a   1.000
_cell.length_b   1.000
_cell.length_c   1.000
_cell.angle_alpha   90.00
_cell.angle_beta   90.00
_cell.angle_gamma   90.00
#
_symmetry.space_group_name_H-M   'P 1'
#
loop_
_entity.id
_entity.type
_entity.pdbx_description
1 polymer ?
#
loop_
_entity_poly.entity_id
_entity_poly.type
_entity_poly.pdbx_seq_one_letter_code
_entity_poly.pdbx_strand_id
1 'polypeptide(L)'
;MHCCLTHDMLAVTIQEDAKTFYFLQNIAAKNFTKKIGRKEKMIIFKEPEETVQRRYFLKLISKIYLREHNDQTQAGIIENAIDKSIKISLLKPNQVIQKMSIRIAIEDNYAVIFDLGSHNTLFASYLKSYFKDHLVRIRPKNGTITLYPNSDQTAVLLDKLVAQKELFGSYVEFHYDRAHYEAYTRTLMAKKIRRNRHNALFSLLEDYFGILGCKMEDSFEIVRSNYLALVKKYHPDSCGLYDGDLHVKYVAKFQEVQTAYEMVKMHFQNSERCIA
;
A
#
# COMPACT_ATOMS: atom_id res chain seq x y z
N MET A 1 5.43 -8.65 -32.25
CA MET A 1 4.19 -8.39 -31.48
C MET A 1 4.29 -9.01 -30.08
N HIS A 2 4.09 -8.27 -28.99
CA HIS A 2 4.05 -8.83 -27.63
C HIS A 2 2.64 -8.80 -27.07
N CYS A 3 2.27 -9.84 -26.33
CA CYS A 3 0.96 -9.97 -25.72
C CYS A 3 1.10 -10.14 -24.20
N CYS A 4 0.28 -9.42 -23.44
CA CYS A 4 0.18 -9.52 -22.00
C CYS A 4 -1.30 -9.67 -21.63
N LEU A 5 -1.61 -10.68 -20.80
CA LEU A 5 -2.96 -10.96 -20.34
C LEU A 5 -3.09 -10.57 -18.88
N THR A 6 -4.16 -9.85 -18.55
CA THR A 6 -4.57 -9.52 -17.18
C THR A 6 -5.99 -10.02 -16.92
N HIS A 7 -6.51 -9.79 -15.71
CA HIS A 7 -7.87 -10.22 -15.35
C HIS A 7 -8.93 -9.66 -16.32
N ASP A 8 -8.86 -8.38 -16.69
CA ASP A 8 -9.90 -7.72 -17.51
C ASP A 8 -9.46 -7.32 -18.91
N MET A 9 -8.17 -7.48 -19.24
CA MET A 9 -7.61 -6.94 -20.47
C MET A 9 -6.59 -7.88 -21.14
N LEU A 10 -6.73 -8.00 -22.45
CA LEU A 10 -5.68 -8.46 -23.36
C LEU A 10 -4.95 -7.22 -23.91
N ALA A 11 -3.67 -7.07 -23.55
CA ALA A 11 -2.81 -6.00 -24.05
C ALA A 11 -1.88 -6.54 -25.14
N VAL A 12 -2.01 -5.99 -26.34
CA VAL A 12 -1.23 -6.30 -27.52
C VAL A 12 -0.35 -5.11 -27.87
N THR A 13 0.95 -5.34 -27.94
CA THR A 13 1.95 -4.33 -28.32
C THR A 13 2.58 -4.73 -29.65
N ILE A 14 2.38 -3.92 -30.67
CA ILE A 14 2.95 -4.12 -32.00
C ILE A 14 4.19 -3.24 -32.09
N GLN A 15 5.35 -3.86 -32.30
CA GLN A 15 6.62 -3.16 -32.41
C GLN A 15 6.93 -2.92 -33.87
N GLU A 16 7.19 -1.66 -34.23
CA GLU A 16 7.71 -1.22 -35.53
C GLU A 16 6.84 -1.57 -36.76
N ASP A 17 5.69 -2.22 -36.58
CA ASP A 17 4.76 -2.57 -37.64
C ASP A 17 3.50 -1.70 -37.61
N ALA A 18 3.67 -0.48 -38.10
CA ALA A 18 2.58 0.48 -38.25
C ALA A 18 1.50 -0.02 -39.21
N LYS A 19 1.85 -0.83 -40.23
CA LYS A 19 0.89 -1.35 -41.21
C LYS A 19 -0.09 -2.31 -40.54
N THR A 20 0.41 -3.26 -39.76
CA THR A 20 -0.42 -4.20 -39.01
C THR A 20 -1.24 -3.48 -37.94
N PHE A 21 -0.67 -2.48 -37.25
CA PHE A 21 -1.43 -1.67 -36.31
C PHE A 21 -2.60 -0.93 -36.97
N TYR A 22 -2.36 -0.17 -38.05
CA TYR A 22 -3.42 0.58 -38.72
C TYR A 22 -4.44 -0.34 -39.40
N PHE A 23 -4.01 -1.50 -39.89
CA PHE A 23 -4.91 -2.54 -40.39
C PHE A 23 -5.88 -3.03 -39.30
N LEU A 24 -5.36 -3.42 -38.13
CA LEU A 24 -6.18 -3.84 -36.98
C LEU A 24 -7.07 -2.72 -36.48
N GLN A 25 -6.55 -1.48 -36.42
CA GLN A 25 -7.32 -0.30 -36.04
C GLN A 25 -8.48 -0.04 -36.98
N ASN A 26 -8.29 -0.16 -38.29
CA ASN A 26 -9.34 0.02 -39.28
C ASN A 26 -10.42 -1.07 -39.19
N ILE A 27 -10.04 -2.34 -38.98
CA ILE A 27 -11.00 -3.42 -38.75
C ILE A 27 -11.82 -3.13 -37.50
N ALA A 28 -11.16 -2.78 -36.40
CA ALA A 28 -11.86 -2.50 -35.16
C ALA A 28 -12.73 -1.24 -35.26
N ALA A 29 -12.32 -0.24 -36.05
CA ALA A 29 -13.11 0.95 -36.29
C ALA A 29 -14.45 0.66 -36.99
N LYS A 30 -14.45 -0.31 -37.91
CA LYS A 30 -15.64 -0.74 -38.68
C LYS A 30 -16.57 -1.68 -37.91
N ASN A 31 -16.04 -2.47 -36.97
CA ASN A 31 -16.77 -3.61 -36.40
C ASN A 31 -17.12 -3.48 -34.92
N PHE A 32 -16.56 -2.50 -34.19
CA PHE A 32 -16.86 -2.30 -32.76
C PHE A 32 -17.35 -0.87 -32.50
N THR A 33 -18.42 -0.74 -31.73
CA THR A 33 -19.06 0.54 -31.38
C THR A 33 -18.33 1.22 -30.23
N LYS A 34 -18.08 0.50 -29.12
CA LYS A 34 -17.38 1.02 -27.94
C LYS A 34 -15.88 0.79 -28.02
N LYS A 35 -15.23 1.78 -28.62
CA LYS A 35 -13.77 1.86 -28.75
C LYS A 35 -13.29 3.26 -28.41
N ILE A 36 -12.10 3.37 -27.83
CA ILE A 36 -11.38 4.63 -27.64
C ILE A 36 -10.00 4.47 -28.25
N GLY A 37 -9.58 5.40 -29.10
CA GLY A 37 -8.25 5.37 -29.70
C GLY A 37 -7.72 6.74 -30.09
N ARG A 38 -6.40 6.88 -30.06
CA ARG A 38 -5.64 8.04 -30.57
C ARG A 38 -4.36 7.53 -31.21
N LYS A 39 -3.98 8.07 -32.38
CA LYS A 39 -2.75 7.85 -33.20
C LYS A 39 -2.04 6.48 -33.13
N GLU A 40 -1.59 6.04 -31.95
CA GLU A 40 -0.75 4.86 -31.71
C GLU A 40 -1.31 3.90 -30.65
N LYS A 41 -2.49 4.19 -30.09
CA LYS A 41 -3.13 3.34 -29.07
C LYS A 41 -4.62 3.25 -29.33
N MET A 42 -5.18 2.08 -29.07
CA MET A 42 -6.63 1.88 -29.05
C MET A 42 -7.04 0.84 -28.02
N ILE A 43 -8.24 1.00 -27.50
CA ILE A 43 -8.90 0.08 -26.57
C ILE A 43 -10.29 -0.23 -27.14
N ILE A 44 -10.63 -1.51 -27.17
CA ILE A 44 -11.92 -2.06 -27.57
C ILE A 44 -12.54 -2.68 -26.33
N PHE A 45 -13.67 -2.14 -25.89
CA PHE A 45 -14.36 -2.64 -24.71
C PHE A 45 -15.14 -3.94 -25.05
N LYS A 46 -15.53 -4.68 -24.02
CA LYS A 46 -16.36 -5.87 -24.18
C LYS A 46 -17.82 -5.44 -24.30
N GLU A 47 -18.48 -5.82 -25.40
CA GLU A 47 -19.91 -5.64 -25.58
C GLU A 47 -20.60 -6.96 -25.91
N PRO A 48 -21.74 -7.30 -25.29
CA PRO A 48 -22.44 -8.57 -25.51
C PRO A 48 -22.85 -8.78 -26.97
N GLU A 49 -23.28 -7.72 -27.64
CA GLU A 49 -23.83 -7.74 -29.00
C GLU A 49 -22.75 -7.96 -30.09
N GLU A 50 -21.47 -7.80 -29.75
CA GLU A 50 -20.34 -7.82 -30.70
C GLU A 50 -19.51 -9.12 -30.59
N THR A 51 -20.07 -10.16 -29.97
CA THR A 51 -19.36 -11.41 -29.65
C THR A 51 -18.83 -12.12 -30.90
N VAL A 52 -19.56 -12.08 -32.02
CA VAL A 52 -19.15 -12.74 -33.28
C VAL A 52 -17.94 -12.02 -33.87
N GLN A 53 -18.03 -10.70 -34.06
CA GLN A 53 -16.96 -9.84 -34.57
C GLN A 53 -15.71 -9.97 -33.70
N ARG A 54 -15.90 -10.06 -32.38
CA ARG A 54 -14.83 -10.22 -31.40
C ARG A 54 -14.08 -11.54 -31.57
N ARG A 55 -14.77 -12.67 -31.77
CA ARG A 55 -14.13 -13.96 -32.05
C ARG A 55 -13.27 -13.90 -33.31
N TYR A 56 -13.78 -13.31 -34.39
CA TYR A 56 -12.99 -13.13 -35.62
C TYR A 56 -11.78 -12.23 -35.42
N PHE A 57 -11.94 -11.15 -34.66
CA PHE A 57 -10.86 -10.21 -34.38
C PHE A 57 -9.74 -10.85 -33.54
N LEU A 58 -10.09 -11.60 -32.49
CA LEU A 58 -9.12 -12.34 -31.68
C LEU A 58 -8.44 -13.46 -32.48
N LYS A 59 -9.17 -14.18 -33.33
CA LYS A 59 -8.60 -15.16 -34.25
C LYS A 59 -7.61 -14.53 -35.24
N LEU A 60 -7.90 -13.33 -35.74
CA LEU A 60 -6.99 -12.58 -36.58
C LEU A 60 -5.71 -12.19 -35.83
N ILE A 61 -5.83 -11.63 -34.63
CA ILE A 61 -4.69 -11.28 -33.77
C ILE A 61 -3.85 -12.52 -33.46
N SER A 62 -4.49 -13.64 -33.11
CA SER A 62 -3.85 -14.93 -32.86
C SER A 62 -3.07 -15.44 -34.07
N LYS A 63 -3.65 -15.35 -35.28
CA LYS A 63 -2.94 -15.71 -36.53
C LYS A 63 -1.74 -14.83 -36.84
N ILE A 64 -1.85 -13.52 -36.58
CA ILE A 64 -0.72 -12.58 -36.74
C ILE A 64 0.39 -12.95 -35.76
N TYR A 65 0.05 -13.16 -34.49
CA TYR A 65 1.00 -13.56 -33.45
C TYR A 65 1.69 -14.90 -33.77
N LEU A 66 0.92 -15.90 -34.21
CA LEU A 66 1.45 -17.22 -34.58
C LEU A 66 2.43 -17.14 -35.75
N ARG A 67 2.18 -16.28 -36.73
CA ARG A 67 3.10 -16.07 -37.86
C ARG A 67 4.43 -15.47 -37.43
N GLU A 68 4.42 -14.57 -36.44
CA GLU A 68 5.63 -13.89 -35.98
C GLU A 68 6.47 -14.75 -35.03
N HIS A 69 5.83 -15.52 -34.13
CA HIS A 69 6.54 -16.20 -33.02
C HIS A 69 6.47 -17.72 -33.05
N ASN A 70 5.62 -18.30 -33.90
CA ASN A 70 5.35 -19.74 -33.97
C ASN A 70 4.96 -20.39 -32.62
N ASP A 71 4.40 -19.60 -31.69
CA ASP A 71 3.96 -20.04 -30.37
C ASP A 71 2.44 -20.29 -30.35
N GLN A 72 2.08 -21.58 -30.45
CA GLN A 72 0.68 -22.02 -30.46
C GLN A 72 -0.02 -21.83 -29.12
N THR A 73 0.69 -21.90 -28.00
CA THR A 73 0.11 -21.80 -26.66
C THR A 73 -0.38 -20.38 -26.41
N GLN A 74 0.46 -19.38 -26.65
CA GLN A 74 0.04 -17.97 -26.54
C GLN A 74 -0.99 -17.58 -27.59
N ALA A 75 -0.88 -18.10 -28.82
CA ALA A 75 -1.91 -17.89 -29.84
C ALA A 75 -3.30 -18.39 -29.39
N GLY A 76 -3.35 -19.55 -28.73
CA GLY A 76 -4.59 -20.08 -28.14
C GLY A 76 -5.14 -19.22 -27.00
N ILE A 77 -4.27 -18.66 -26.15
CA ILE A 77 -4.68 -17.73 -25.08
C ILE A 77 -5.32 -16.46 -25.66
N ILE A 78 -4.72 -15.91 -26.72
CA ILE A 78 -5.25 -14.73 -27.42
C ILE A 78 -6.63 -15.04 -28.01
N GLU A 79 -6.79 -16.17 -28.71
CA GLU A 79 -8.06 -16.53 -29.36
C GLU A 79 -9.20 -16.69 -28.35
N ASN A 80 -8.88 -17.16 -27.13
CA ASN A 80 -9.85 -17.41 -26.05
C ASN A 80 -10.15 -16.19 -25.15
N ALA A 81 -9.49 -15.03 -25.36
CA ALA A 81 -9.68 -13.82 -24.54
C ALA A 81 -10.99 -13.04 -24.85
N ILE A 82 -12.07 -13.75 -25.19
CA ILE A 82 -13.35 -13.18 -25.66
C ILE A 82 -13.99 -12.30 -24.59
N ASP A 83 -13.79 -12.63 -23.32
CA ASP A 83 -14.38 -11.95 -22.18
C ASP A 83 -13.59 -10.71 -21.70
N LYS A 84 -12.43 -10.38 -22.29
CA LYS A 84 -11.50 -9.33 -21.82
C LYS A 84 -11.41 -8.18 -22.79
N SER A 85 -11.39 -6.93 -22.32
CA SER A 85 -11.15 -5.76 -23.17
C SER A 85 -9.82 -5.87 -23.92
N ILE A 86 -9.75 -5.35 -25.16
CA ILE A 86 -8.56 -5.51 -26.01
C ILE A 86 -7.88 -4.15 -26.15
N LYS A 87 -6.63 -4.04 -25.70
CA LYS A 87 -5.79 -2.86 -25.90
C LYS A 87 -4.73 -3.17 -26.95
N ILE A 88 -4.64 -2.36 -27.99
CA ILE A 88 -3.60 -2.46 -29.02
C ILE A 88 -2.77 -1.18 -28.99
N SER A 89 -1.45 -1.32 -28.90
CA SER A 89 -0.50 -0.19 -28.92
C SER A 89 0.57 -0.40 -29.97
N LEU A 90 0.89 0.64 -30.74
CA LEU A 90 2.02 0.70 -31.66
C LEU A 90 3.21 1.32 -30.93
N LEU A 91 4.32 0.59 -30.86
CA LEU A 91 5.61 1.10 -30.40
C LEU A 91 6.45 1.43 -31.64
N LYS A 92 6.78 2.72 -31.85
CA LYS A 92 7.67 3.14 -32.94
C LYS A 92 9.14 3.10 -32.49
N PRO A 93 10.09 2.72 -33.35
CA PRO A 93 11.51 2.89 -33.05
C PRO A 93 11.79 4.39 -32.88
N ASN A 94 12.64 4.73 -31.91
CA ASN A 94 13.01 6.11 -31.56
C ASN A 94 11.89 6.97 -30.93
N GLN A 95 10.85 6.35 -30.37
CA GLN A 95 9.93 7.10 -29.53
C GLN A 95 10.69 7.53 -28.26
N VAL A 96 11.11 8.79 -28.22
CA VAL A 96 11.75 9.39 -27.06
C VAL A 96 10.82 9.21 -25.88
N ILE A 97 11.19 8.31 -24.96
CA ILE A 97 10.45 8.16 -23.70
C ILE A 97 10.60 9.49 -22.98
N GLN A 98 9.46 10.11 -22.67
CA GLN A 98 9.46 11.37 -21.96
C GLN A 98 10.21 11.18 -20.64
N LYS A 99 11.30 11.93 -20.45
CA LYS A 99 12.02 11.98 -19.19
C LYS A 99 11.41 13.06 -18.32
N MET A 100 10.95 12.69 -17.13
CA MET A 100 10.49 13.61 -16.10
C MET A 100 11.55 13.68 -15.00
N SER A 101 12.17 14.84 -14.85
CA SER A 101 13.06 15.14 -13.74
C SER A 101 12.26 15.82 -12.64
N ILE A 102 12.19 15.20 -11.47
CA ILE A 102 11.42 15.69 -10.32
C ILE A 102 12.40 16.03 -9.21
N ARG A 103 12.40 17.28 -8.78
CA ARG A 103 13.19 17.70 -7.62
C ARG A 103 12.39 17.44 -6.36
N ILE A 104 13.00 16.81 -5.37
CA ILE A 104 12.42 16.61 -4.05
C ILE A 104 13.19 17.50 -3.08
N ALA A 105 12.45 18.35 -2.37
CA ALA A 105 12.95 19.12 -1.25
C ALA A 105 12.18 18.76 0.02
N ILE A 106 12.87 18.79 1.16
CA ILE A 106 12.28 18.57 2.47
C ILE A 106 12.37 19.90 3.22
N GLU A 107 11.24 20.42 3.66
CA GLU A 107 11.16 21.63 4.48
C GLU A 107 11.19 21.30 5.98
N ASP A 108 11.54 22.29 6.79
CA ASP A 108 11.68 22.17 8.26
C ASP A 108 10.42 21.64 8.96
N ASN A 109 9.24 21.86 8.36
CA ASN A 109 7.96 21.35 8.85
C ASN A 109 7.70 19.88 8.47
N TYR A 110 8.73 19.12 8.11
CA TYR A 110 8.65 17.74 7.60
C TYR A 110 7.84 17.63 6.30
N ALA A 111 7.53 18.74 5.64
CA ALA A 111 6.81 18.74 4.38
C ALA A 111 7.75 18.31 3.26
N VAL A 112 7.28 17.41 2.39
CA VAL A 112 8.02 16.95 1.22
C VAL A 112 7.45 17.66 -0.01
N ILE A 113 8.29 18.41 -0.70
CA ILE A 113 7.93 19.15 -1.91
C ILE A 113 8.47 18.41 -3.12
N PHE A 114 7.57 18.07 -4.03
CA PHE A 114 7.88 17.61 -5.38
C PHE A 114 7.73 18.79 -6.33
N ASP A 115 8.83 19.20 -6.95
CA ASP A 115 8.84 20.17 -8.04
C ASP A 115 8.99 19.44 -9.37
N LEU A 116 7.95 19.54 -10.19
CA LEU A 116 7.86 18.89 -11.50
C LEU A 116 8.35 19.81 -12.63
N GLY A 117 8.66 21.08 -12.35
CA GLY A 117 9.02 22.11 -13.33
C GLY A 117 7.89 22.52 -14.30
N SER A 118 6.81 21.75 -14.39
CA SER A 118 5.65 22.00 -15.25
C SER A 118 4.38 21.39 -14.66
N HIS A 119 3.23 21.87 -15.13
CA HIS A 119 1.94 21.35 -14.68
C HIS A 119 1.67 19.94 -15.23
N ASN A 120 1.72 18.91 -14.38
CA ASN A 120 1.33 17.54 -14.73
C ASN A 120 0.13 17.06 -13.89
N THR A 121 -1.08 17.13 -14.47
CA THR A 121 -2.34 16.71 -13.81
C THR A 121 -2.35 15.24 -13.41
N LEU A 122 -1.79 14.37 -14.26
CA LEU A 122 -1.78 12.92 -14.06
C LEU A 122 -0.89 12.55 -12.89
N PHE A 123 0.33 13.11 -12.84
CA PHE A 123 1.24 12.88 -11.72
C PHE A 123 0.68 13.44 -10.41
N ALA A 124 0.04 14.61 -10.46
CA ALA A 124 -0.60 15.18 -9.28
C ALA A 124 -1.74 14.32 -8.74
N SER A 125 -2.58 13.79 -9.62
CA SER A 125 -3.68 12.87 -9.26
C SER A 125 -3.13 11.55 -8.72
N TYR A 126 -2.05 11.05 -9.30
CA TYR A 126 -1.34 9.86 -8.83
C TYR A 126 -0.79 10.06 -7.43
N LEU A 127 0.00 11.10 -7.17
CA LEU A 127 0.56 11.34 -5.84
C LEU A 127 -0.53 11.54 -4.79
N LYS A 128 -1.62 12.22 -5.14
CA LYS A 128 -2.78 12.37 -4.25
C LYS A 128 -3.42 11.02 -3.90
N SER A 129 -3.51 10.10 -4.86
CA SER A 129 -4.02 8.74 -4.64
C SER A 129 -3.03 7.84 -3.89
N TYR A 130 -1.75 7.95 -4.23
CA TYR A 130 -0.65 7.17 -3.65
C TYR A 130 -0.46 7.51 -2.17
N PHE A 131 -0.58 8.79 -1.82
CA PHE A 131 -0.52 9.30 -0.45
C PHE A 131 -1.92 9.68 0.07
N LYS A 132 -2.92 8.81 -0.15
CA LYS A 132 -4.32 9.05 0.24
C LYS A 132 -4.54 9.34 1.72
N ASP A 133 -3.68 8.80 2.60
CA ASP A 133 -3.77 8.96 4.05
C ASP A 133 -3.03 10.22 4.54
N HIS A 134 -2.58 11.05 3.60
CA HIS A 134 -1.76 12.23 3.82
C HIS A 134 -2.43 13.46 3.23
N LEU A 135 -2.09 14.63 3.78
CA LEU A 135 -2.51 15.89 3.17
C LEU A 135 -1.59 16.20 2.00
N VAL A 136 -2.15 16.22 0.79
CA VAL A 136 -1.43 16.57 -0.45
C VAL A 136 -1.98 17.88 -1.02
N ARG A 137 -1.14 18.92 -1.06
CA ARG A 137 -1.48 20.22 -1.61
C ARG A 137 -0.83 20.41 -2.98
N ILE A 138 -1.66 20.58 -4.01
CA ILE A 138 -1.21 20.79 -5.39
C ILE A 138 -1.20 22.29 -5.67
N ARG A 139 -0.12 22.81 -6.25
CA ARG A 139 0.01 24.21 -6.69
C ARG A 139 0.24 24.25 -8.21
N PRO A 140 -0.86 24.29 -9.00
CA PRO A 140 -0.82 24.26 -10.47
C PRO A 140 0.13 25.28 -11.10
N LYS A 141 0.09 26.53 -10.61
CA LYS A 141 0.85 27.66 -11.18
C LYS A 141 2.36 27.44 -11.17
N ASN A 142 2.87 26.70 -10.18
CA ASN A 142 4.30 26.51 -9.95
C ASN A 142 4.73 25.07 -10.26
N GLY A 143 3.82 24.19 -10.70
CA GLY A 143 4.14 22.78 -10.92
C GLY A 143 4.61 22.03 -9.66
N THR A 144 4.23 22.51 -8.47
CA THR A 144 4.69 21.96 -7.18
C THR A 144 3.59 21.19 -6.46
N ILE A 145 3.97 20.10 -5.81
CA ILE A 145 3.11 19.28 -4.98
C ILE A 145 3.75 19.17 -3.61
N THR A 146 3.03 19.58 -2.56
CA THR A 146 3.50 19.47 -1.17
C THR A 146 2.77 18.33 -0.48
N LEU A 147 3.52 17.38 0.03
CA LEU A 147 3.06 16.27 0.86
C LEU A 147 3.32 16.60 2.34
N TYR A 148 2.29 16.54 3.15
CA TYR A 148 2.39 16.64 4.61
C TYR A 148 2.24 15.24 5.22
N PRO A 149 3.28 14.69 5.85
CA PRO A 149 3.26 13.37 6.48
C PRO A 149 2.18 13.25 7.54
N ASN A 150 1.31 12.25 7.44
CA ASN A 150 0.31 11.93 8.48
C ASN A 150 0.21 10.42 8.79
N SER A 151 1.08 9.60 8.20
CA SER A 151 1.01 8.15 8.33
C SER A 151 2.38 7.53 8.58
N ASP A 152 2.37 6.41 9.30
CA ASP A 152 3.53 5.60 9.67
C ASP A 152 4.18 4.92 8.47
N GLN A 153 3.47 4.89 7.35
CA GLN A 153 3.94 4.33 6.09
C GLN A 153 4.66 5.37 5.22
N THR A 154 4.70 6.65 5.62
CA THR A 154 5.27 7.73 4.79
C THR A 154 6.68 7.42 4.29
N ALA A 155 7.57 7.00 5.19
CA ALA A 155 8.95 6.63 4.85
C ALA A 155 9.01 5.53 3.78
N VAL A 156 8.23 4.45 3.99
CA VAL A 156 8.19 3.30 3.07
C VAL A 156 7.61 3.68 1.71
N LEU A 157 6.57 4.52 1.70
CA LEU A 157 5.94 5.01 0.47
C LEU A 157 6.89 5.92 -0.32
N LEU A 158 7.63 6.81 0.36
CA LEU A 158 8.64 7.65 -0.28
C LEU A 158 9.76 6.82 -0.89
N ASP A 159 10.31 5.85 -0.15
CA ASP A 159 11.37 4.97 -0.68
C ASP A 159 10.89 4.17 -1.89
N LYS A 160 9.67 3.63 -1.83
CA LYS A 160 9.05 2.92 -2.97
C LYS A 160 8.86 3.83 -4.18
N LEU A 161 8.41 5.07 -3.97
CA LEU A 161 8.19 6.04 -5.04
C LEU A 161 9.51 6.44 -5.70
N VAL A 162 10.51 6.80 -4.91
CA VAL A 162 11.82 7.25 -5.38
C VAL A 162 12.59 6.14 -6.11
N ALA A 163 12.36 4.88 -5.74
CA ALA A 163 12.92 3.72 -6.44
C ALA A 163 12.29 3.46 -7.83
N GLN A 164 11.15 4.07 -8.15
CA GLN A 164 10.48 3.84 -9.44
C GLN A 164 11.22 4.57 -10.57
N LYS A 165 11.61 3.80 -11.59
CA LYS A 165 12.25 4.32 -12.80
C LYS A 165 11.26 4.70 -13.90
N GLU A 166 10.03 4.19 -13.82
CA GLU A 166 9.00 4.43 -14.81
C GLU A 166 7.64 4.69 -14.15
N LEU A 167 6.98 5.78 -14.56
CA LEU A 167 5.62 6.14 -14.17
C LEU A 167 4.88 6.66 -15.39
N PHE A 168 3.67 6.15 -15.64
CA PHE A 168 2.82 6.58 -16.77
C PHE A 168 3.47 6.43 -18.15
N GLY A 169 4.39 5.49 -18.33
CA GLY A 169 5.13 5.33 -19.59
C GLY A 169 6.17 6.44 -19.82
N SER A 170 6.53 7.18 -18.77
CA SER A 170 7.61 8.15 -18.73
C SER A 170 8.72 7.65 -17.82
N TYR A 171 9.98 7.90 -18.19
CA TYR A 171 11.12 7.64 -17.32
C TYR A 171 11.18 8.74 -16.27
N VAL A 172 11.22 8.37 -14.99
CA VAL A 172 11.25 9.33 -13.89
C VAL A 172 12.60 9.32 -13.21
N GLU A 173 13.17 10.49 -13.03
CA GLU A 173 14.39 10.70 -12.27
C GLU A 173 14.12 11.66 -11.11
N PHE A 174 14.37 11.18 -9.90
CA PHE A 174 14.21 11.98 -8.69
C PHE A 174 15.56 12.58 -8.28
N HIS A 175 15.60 13.89 -8.13
CA HIS A 175 16.77 14.63 -7.67
C HIS A 175 16.54 15.13 -6.25
N TYR A 176 17.38 14.71 -5.31
CA TYR A 176 17.27 15.08 -3.90
C TYR A 176 18.63 15.00 -3.22
N ASP A 177 18.78 15.75 -2.12
CA ASP A 177 19.92 15.59 -1.22
C ASP A 177 19.76 14.27 -0.46
N ARG A 178 20.64 13.31 -0.77
CA ARG A 178 20.62 11.98 -0.18
C ARG A 178 20.86 12.01 1.33
N ALA A 179 21.77 12.84 1.83
CA ALA A 179 22.08 12.89 3.25
C ALA A 179 20.88 13.46 4.04
N HIS A 180 20.28 14.53 3.51
CA HIS A 180 19.10 15.14 4.12
C HIS A 180 17.89 14.19 4.08
N TYR A 181 17.66 13.52 2.95
CA TYR A 181 16.59 12.54 2.79
C TYR A 181 16.74 11.34 3.74
N GLU A 182 17.93 10.77 3.84
CA GLU A 182 18.20 9.64 4.75
C GLU A 182 18.01 10.03 6.23
N ALA A 183 18.37 11.25 6.62
CA ALA A 183 18.13 11.77 7.97
C ALA A 183 16.63 11.94 8.28
N TYR A 184 15.88 12.45 7.30
CA TYR A 184 14.43 12.60 7.40
C TYR A 184 13.73 11.24 7.55
N THR A 185 14.04 10.26 6.69
CA THR A 185 13.46 8.91 6.73
C THR A 185 13.75 8.22 8.06
N ARG A 186 14.98 8.33 8.58
CA ARG A 186 15.35 7.84 9.93
C ARG A 186 14.51 8.48 11.03
N THR A 187 14.26 9.78 10.94
CA THR A 187 13.46 10.50 11.94
C THR A 187 12.00 10.03 11.95
N LEU A 188 11.40 9.80 10.78
CA LEU A 188 10.05 9.24 10.68
C LEU A 188 9.96 7.83 11.26
N MET A 189 10.93 6.97 10.96
CA MET A 189 10.98 5.62 11.52
C MET A 189 11.16 5.62 13.04
N ALA A 190 12.02 6.50 13.56
CA ALA A 190 12.22 6.65 15.01
C ALA A 190 10.93 7.11 15.72
N LYS A 191 10.18 8.07 15.14
CA LYS A 191 8.87 8.49 15.66
C LYS A 191 7.87 7.32 15.70
N LYS A 192 7.82 6.51 14.65
CA LYS A 192 6.99 5.29 14.59
C LYS A 192 7.36 4.29 15.67
N ILE A 193 8.64 3.95 15.81
CA ILE A 193 9.11 2.99 16.82
C ILE A 193 8.75 3.49 18.23
N ARG A 194 8.96 4.78 18.50
CA ARG A 194 8.66 5.36 19.81
C ARG A 194 7.17 5.25 20.16
N ARG A 195 6.28 5.59 19.23
CA ARG A 195 4.82 5.44 19.43
C ARG A 195 4.41 3.97 19.56
N ASN A 196 4.95 3.08 18.76
CA ASN A 196 4.66 1.64 18.87
C ASN A 196 5.07 1.11 20.24
N ARG A 197 6.24 1.51 20.74
CA ARG A 197 6.70 1.16 22.09
C ARG A 197 5.76 1.72 23.16
N HIS A 198 5.31 2.98 23.01
CA HIS A 198 4.35 3.58 23.93
C HIS A 198 3.01 2.83 23.93
N ASN A 199 2.45 2.53 22.76
CA ASN A 199 1.19 1.79 22.62
C ASN A 199 1.30 0.38 23.19
N ALA A 200 2.42 -0.32 22.96
CA ALA A 200 2.64 -1.66 23.51
C ALA A 200 2.75 -1.63 25.04
N LEU A 201 3.43 -0.63 25.61
CA LEU A 201 3.48 -0.42 27.05
C LEU A 201 2.10 -0.09 27.63
N PHE A 202 1.31 0.71 26.93
CA PHE A 202 -0.05 1.06 27.34
C PHE A 202 -0.98 -0.16 27.32
N SER A 203 -0.95 -0.96 26.25
CA SER A 203 -1.71 -2.21 26.15
C SER A 203 -1.30 -3.21 27.24
N LEU A 204 0.00 -3.34 27.52
CA LEU A 204 0.48 -4.22 28.59
C LEU A 204 -0.02 -3.75 29.97
N LEU A 205 -0.09 -2.43 30.18
CA LEU A 205 -0.64 -1.86 31.40
C LEU A 205 -2.14 -2.16 31.51
N GLU A 206 -2.91 -1.99 30.44
CA GLU A 206 -4.34 -2.36 30.37
C GLU A 206 -4.55 -3.83 30.74
N ASP A 207 -3.71 -4.74 30.23
CA ASP A 207 -3.77 -6.17 30.56
C ASP A 207 -3.57 -6.41 32.07
N TYR A 208 -2.61 -5.71 32.71
CA TYR A 208 -2.40 -5.80 34.15
C TYR A 208 -3.60 -5.29 34.96
N PHE A 209 -4.22 -4.18 34.56
CA PHE A 209 -5.46 -3.71 35.17
C PHE A 209 -6.59 -4.74 34.99
N GLY A 210 -6.70 -5.34 33.80
CA GLY A 210 -7.66 -6.40 33.50
C GLY A 210 -7.47 -7.66 34.35
N ILE A 211 -6.23 -8.10 34.58
CA ILE A 211 -5.90 -9.23 35.47
C ILE A 211 -6.39 -8.96 36.90
N LEU A 212 -6.31 -7.71 37.36
CA LEU A 212 -6.78 -7.28 38.66
C LEU A 212 -8.30 -6.98 38.70
N GLY A 213 -9.00 -7.15 37.57
CA GLY A 213 -10.43 -6.83 37.46
C GLY A 213 -10.73 -5.34 37.63
N CYS A 214 -9.75 -4.48 37.34
CA CYS A 214 -9.82 -3.04 37.48
C CYS A 214 -9.88 -2.38 36.10
N LYS A 215 -10.34 -1.13 36.07
CA LYS A 215 -10.21 -0.23 34.92
C LYS A 215 -8.99 0.67 35.09
N MET A 216 -8.48 1.20 33.97
CA MET A 216 -7.33 2.10 33.98
C MET A 216 -7.59 3.40 34.76
N GLU A 217 -8.85 3.81 34.89
CA GLU A 217 -9.25 5.01 35.61
C GLU A 217 -9.46 4.79 37.12
N ASP A 218 -9.36 3.54 37.61
CA ASP A 218 -9.58 3.22 39.01
C ASP A 218 -8.44 3.77 39.89
N SER A 219 -8.79 4.24 41.10
CA SER A 219 -7.79 4.73 42.06
C SER A 219 -6.92 3.60 42.59
N PHE A 220 -5.74 3.95 43.11
CA PHE A 220 -4.83 2.97 43.69
C PHE A 220 -5.47 2.20 44.87
N GLU A 221 -6.40 2.81 45.62
CA GLU A 221 -7.12 2.08 46.69
C GLU A 221 -8.01 0.97 46.14
N ILE A 222 -8.69 1.21 45.03
CA ILE A 222 -9.56 0.21 44.36
C ILE A 222 -8.72 -0.94 43.84
N VAL A 223 -7.60 -0.64 43.17
CA VAL A 223 -6.63 -1.63 42.70
C VAL A 223 -6.12 -2.49 43.84
N ARG A 224 -5.73 -1.86 44.96
CA ARG A 224 -5.25 -2.57 46.16
C ARG A 224 -6.33 -3.47 46.77
N SER A 225 -7.57 -3.00 46.84
CA SER A 225 -8.70 -3.78 47.36
C SER A 225 -8.95 -5.03 46.51
N ASN A 226 -9.00 -4.88 45.19
CA ASN A 226 -9.23 -5.99 44.27
C ASN A 226 -8.08 -6.98 44.26
N TYR A 227 -6.83 -6.50 44.34
CA TYR A 227 -5.66 -7.35 44.55
C TYR A 227 -5.79 -8.23 45.80
N LEU A 228 -6.13 -7.65 46.96
CA LEU A 228 -6.30 -8.39 48.22
C LEU A 228 -7.41 -9.45 48.12
N ALA A 229 -8.51 -9.14 47.44
CA ALA A 229 -9.59 -10.08 47.19
C ALA A 229 -9.13 -11.27 46.32
N LEU A 230 -8.36 -10.99 45.26
CA LEU A 230 -7.81 -12.02 44.36
C LEU A 230 -6.76 -12.89 45.06
N VAL A 231 -5.86 -12.30 45.84
CA VAL A 231 -4.86 -13.02 46.65
C VAL A 231 -5.54 -13.98 47.61
N LYS A 232 -6.58 -13.53 48.33
CA LYS A 232 -7.34 -14.40 49.23
C LYS A 232 -8.01 -15.57 48.50
N LYS A 233 -8.53 -15.32 47.30
CA LYS A 233 -9.22 -16.33 46.47
C LYS A 233 -8.27 -17.37 45.88
N TYR A 234 -7.11 -16.94 45.38
CA TYR A 234 -6.17 -17.78 44.63
C TYR A 234 -4.93 -18.18 45.43
N HIS A 235 -4.89 -17.92 46.75
CA HIS A 235 -3.78 -18.33 47.60
C HIS A 235 -3.54 -19.85 47.47
N PRO A 236 -2.29 -20.31 47.32
CA PRO A 236 -1.98 -21.74 47.18
C PRO A 236 -2.57 -22.60 48.31
N ASP A 237 -2.63 -22.06 49.53
CA ASP A 237 -3.20 -22.73 50.71
C ASP A 237 -4.74 -22.84 50.68
N SER A 238 -5.42 -22.10 49.81
CA SER A 238 -6.88 -22.16 49.65
C SER A 238 -7.33 -23.40 48.86
N CYS A 239 -6.43 -24.06 48.13
CA CYS A 239 -6.69 -25.33 47.47
C CYS A 239 -6.36 -26.49 48.42
N GLY A 240 -7.37 -27.26 48.81
CA GLY A 240 -7.14 -28.53 49.50
C GLY A 240 -6.28 -29.48 48.66
N LEU A 241 -5.45 -30.28 49.32
CA LEU A 241 -4.38 -31.16 48.80
C LEU A 241 -4.77 -32.21 47.73
N TYR A 242 -5.98 -32.19 47.17
CA TYR A 242 -6.57 -33.34 46.48
C TYR A 242 -6.71 -33.23 44.95
N ASP A 243 -6.39 -32.08 44.35
CA ASP A 243 -6.40 -31.94 42.88
C ASP A 243 -5.13 -31.22 42.40
N GLY A 244 -4.13 -32.01 42.01
CA GLY A 244 -2.81 -31.52 41.59
C GLY A 244 -2.88 -30.59 40.37
N ASP A 245 -3.85 -30.78 39.48
CA ASP A 245 -4.02 -29.99 38.27
C ASP A 245 -4.67 -28.62 38.58
N LEU A 246 -5.51 -28.56 39.62
CA LEU A 246 -6.10 -27.33 40.13
C LEU A 246 -5.08 -26.50 40.91
N HIS A 247 -4.23 -27.14 41.72
CA HIS A 247 -3.18 -26.45 42.48
C HIS A 247 -2.21 -25.71 41.56
N VAL A 248 -1.76 -26.33 40.46
CA VAL A 248 -0.89 -25.68 39.46
C VAL A 248 -1.55 -24.44 38.86
N LYS A 249 -2.85 -24.50 38.55
CA LYS A 249 -3.61 -23.36 38.01
C LYS A 249 -3.74 -22.23 39.02
N TYR A 250 -3.94 -22.54 40.31
CA TYR A 250 -4.02 -21.53 41.37
C TYR A 250 -2.67 -20.83 41.60
N VAL A 251 -1.57 -21.60 41.65
CA VAL A 251 -0.22 -21.03 41.76
C VAL A 251 0.11 -20.13 40.58
N ALA A 252 -0.21 -20.55 39.35
CA ALA A 252 0.00 -19.73 38.16
C ALA A 252 -0.83 -18.44 38.22
N LYS A 253 -2.11 -18.52 38.60
CA LYS A 253 -2.99 -17.35 38.73
C LYS A 253 -2.52 -16.40 39.83
N PHE A 254 -2.02 -16.94 40.94
CA PHE A 254 -1.49 -16.16 42.05
C PHE A 254 -0.26 -15.35 41.63
N GLN A 255 0.69 -15.98 40.94
CA GLN A 255 1.87 -15.31 40.40
C GLN A 255 1.51 -14.23 39.39
N GLU A 256 0.53 -14.50 38.52
CA GLU A 256 0.02 -13.54 37.53
C GLU A 256 -0.57 -12.30 38.22
N VAL A 257 -1.42 -12.50 39.25
CA VAL A 257 -2.02 -11.42 40.04
C VAL A 257 -0.96 -10.60 40.80
N GLN A 258 0.04 -11.26 41.38
CA GLN A 258 1.14 -10.57 42.07
C GLN A 258 1.95 -9.71 41.10
N THR A 259 2.33 -10.27 39.95
CA THR A 259 3.09 -9.56 38.91
C THR A 259 2.31 -8.35 38.40
N ALA A 260 1.00 -8.52 38.14
CA ALA A 260 0.14 -7.41 37.69
C ALA A 260 0.07 -6.28 38.72
N TYR A 261 -0.08 -6.62 40.01
CA TYR A 261 -0.13 -5.62 41.08
C TYR A 261 1.19 -4.87 41.27
N GLU A 262 2.34 -5.57 41.21
CA GLU A 262 3.66 -4.94 41.29
C GLU A 262 3.88 -3.94 40.14
N MET A 263 3.50 -4.31 38.91
CA MET A 263 3.64 -3.45 37.74
C MET A 263 2.72 -2.22 37.80
N VAL A 264 1.46 -2.39 38.21
CA VAL A 264 0.51 -1.26 38.39
C VAL A 264 0.97 -0.35 39.53
N LYS A 265 1.45 -0.91 40.64
CA LYS A 265 2.01 -0.12 41.76
C LYS A 265 3.20 0.75 41.31
N MET A 266 4.12 0.19 40.52
CA MET A 266 5.24 0.95 39.96
C MET A 266 4.76 2.09 39.04
N HIS A 267 3.68 1.88 38.27
CA HIS A 267 3.07 2.92 37.44
C HIS A 267 2.55 4.11 38.28
N PHE A 268 1.83 3.85 39.37
CA PHE A 268 1.35 4.91 40.27
C PHE A 268 2.50 5.67 40.93
N GLN A 269 3.53 4.98 41.42
CA GLN A 269 4.72 5.60 42.03
C GLN A 269 5.49 6.50 41.06
N ASN A 270 5.61 6.10 39.79
CA ASN A 270 6.26 6.90 38.76
C ASN A 270 5.40 8.10 38.34
N SER A 271 4.08 7.97 38.34
CA SER A 271 3.15 9.06 38.03
C SER A 271 3.22 10.16 39.09
N GLU A 272 3.28 9.80 40.38
CA GLU A 272 3.43 10.75 41.48
C GLU A 272 4.77 11.51 41.43
N ARG A 273 5.85 10.84 41.02
CA ARG A 273 7.20 11.45 40.87
C ARG A 273 7.32 12.43 39.71
N CYS A 274 6.48 12.32 38.68
CA CYS A 274 6.48 13.24 37.54
C CYS A 274 5.63 14.50 37.77
N ILE A 275 4.82 14.53 38.84
CA ILE A 275 3.92 15.65 39.19
C ILE A 275 4.54 16.52 40.30
N ALA A 276 5.53 16.01 41.03
CA ALA A 276 6.33 16.74 42.02
C ALA A 276 7.55 17.43 41.39
#